data_AF-A0A8J6DLS6-F1
#
_entry.id   AF-A0A8J6DLS6-F1
#
_cell.length_a   1.000
_cell.length_b   1.000
_cell.length_c   1.000
_cell.angle_alpha   90.00
_cell.angle_beta   90.00
_cell.angle_gamma   90.00
#
_symmetry.space_group_name_H-M   'P 1'
#
loop_
_entity.id
_entity.type
_entity.pdbx_description
1 polymer ?
#
loop_
_entity_poly.entity_id
_entity_poly.type
_entity_poly.pdbx_seq_one_letter_code
_entity_poly.pdbx_strand_id
1 'polypeptide(L)'
;MCRKQPQPEYELLLQPKQLFRIQAKKPSSPISSLFPGSCRDKKNCKVVFSQQELRKRLTPLQYHVTQEKGTESAFEGEYTHHKDPGIYKCIVCDTPLFK
;
A
#
# COMPACT_ATOMS: atom_id res chain seq x y z
N MET A 1 5.50 6.81 1.32
CA MET A 1 6.80 6.39 1.88
C MET A 1 6.81 4.89 2.12
N CYS A 2 7.75 4.18 1.50
CA CYS A 2 7.90 2.73 1.58
C CYS A 2 9.20 2.36 2.28
N ARG A 3 9.32 1.15 2.82
CA ARG A 3 10.59 0.55 3.28
C ARG A 3 10.92 -0.63 2.39
N LYS A 4 12.14 -0.71 1.86
CA LYS A 4 12.56 -1.84 1.02
C LYS A 4 13.14 -2.98 1.85
N GLN A 5 12.73 -4.22 1.55
CA GLN A 5 13.36 -5.44 2.06
C GLN A 5 13.81 -6.37 0.91
N PRO A 6 14.91 -7.12 1.09
CA PRO A 6 15.36 -8.11 0.13
C PRO A 6 14.29 -9.20 -0.08
N GLN A 7 14.15 -9.70 -1.31
CA GLN A 7 13.22 -10.79 -1.62
C GLN A 7 13.69 -12.09 -0.96
N PRO A 8 12.83 -12.80 -0.21
CA PRO A 8 13.00 -14.24 -0.07
C PRO A 8 12.67 -14.90 -1.41
N GLU A 9 13.54 -15.80 -1.88
CA GLU A 9 13.32 -16.59 -3.08
C GLU A 9 12.19 -17.61 -2.81
N TYR A 10 11.08 -17.51 -3.54
CA TYR A 10 9.96 -18.45 -3.44
C TYR A 10 9.82 -19.22 -4.75
N GLU A 11 10.08 -20.52 -4.67
CA GLU A 11 10.07 -21.50 -5.77
C GLU A 11 8.65 -21.70 -6.33
N LEU A 12 8.58 -21.79 -7.65
CA LEU A 12 7.38 -21.57 -8.46
C LEU A 12 6.58 -22.88 -8.66
N LEU A 13 5.58 -23.16 -7.82
CA LEU A 13 4.64 -24.27 -8.07
C LEU A 13 3.49 -23.82 -8.99
N LEU A 14 3.62 -24.16 -10.27
CA LEU A 14 2.59 -24.05 -11.31
C LEU A 14 1.41 -25.02 -11.03
N GLN A 15 0.17 -24.51 -11.05
CA GLN A 15 -1.05 -25.32 -11.05
C GLN A 15 -1.90 -25.09 -12.32
N PRO A 16 -2.58 -26.15 -12.82
CA PRO A 16 -3.29 -26.14 -14.11
C PRO A 16 -4.58 -25.31 -14.10
N LYS A 17 -4.83 -24.62 -15.21
CA LYS A 17 -5.95 -23.70 -15.43
C LYS A 17 -7.27 -24.48 -15.63
N GLN A 18 -8.25 -24.31 -14.76
CA GLN A 18 -9.64 -24.75 -14.97
C GLN A 18 -10.46 -23.63 -15.64
N LEU A 19 -11.12 -23.97 -16.74
CA LEU A 19 -11.91 -23.06 -17.58
C LEU A 19 -13.36 -23.01 -17.07
N PHE A 20 -13.73 -21.94 -16.36
CA PHE A 20 -15.11 -21.71 -15.91
C PHE A 20 -15.79 -20.58 -16.70
N ARG A 21 -17.05 -20.85 -17.08
CA ARG A 21 -17.95 -20.05 -17.92
C ARG A 21 -18.44 -18.81 -17.15
N ILE A 22 -18.21 -17.60 -17.65
CA ILE A 22 -18.66 -16.36 -16.99
C ILE A 22 -20.03 -15.93 -17.54
N GLN A 23 -21.05 -15.87 -16.69
CA GLN A 23 -22.29 -15.12 -16.97
C GLN A 23 -22.12 -13.67 -16.50
N ALA A 24 -22.32 -12.72 -17.40
CA ALA A 24 -22.22 -11.28 -17.13
C ALA A 24 -23.51 -10.75 -16.47
N LYS A 25 -23.44 -10.42 -15.17
CA LYS A 25 -24.43 -9.56 -14.50
C LYS A 25 -23.91 -8.12 -14.55
N LYS A 26 -24.68 -7.20 -15.12
CA LYS A 26 -24.36 -5.76 -15.20
C LYS A 26 -24.49 -5.12 -13.81
N PRO A 27 -23.51 -4.36 -13.29
CA PRO A 27 -23.70 -3.58 -12.08
C PRO A 27 -24.24 -2.19 -12.41
N SER A 28 -25.45 -1.89 -11.95
CA SER A 28 -26.11 -0.58 -12.03
C SER A 28 -25.93 0.21 -10.72
N SER A 29 -24.73 0.24 -10.17
CA SER A 29 -24.46 0.95 -8.92
C SER A 29 -24.30 2.46 -9.14
N PRO A 30 -24.89 3.32 -8.28
CA PRO A 30 -24.80 4.77 -8.39
C PRO A 30 -23.37 5.29 -8.22
N ILE A 31 -23.04 6.37 -8.93
CA ILE A 31 -21.68 6.93 -9.03
C ILE A 31 -21.09 7.34 -7.66
N SER A 32 -21.91 7.54 -6.63
CA SER A 32 -21.45 7.82 -5.26
C SER A 32 -20.63 6.69 -4.62
N SER A 33 -20.71 5.47 -5.16
CA SER A 33 -19.87 4.34 -4.72
C SER A 33 -18.50 4.27 -5.41
N LEU A 34 -18.16 5.18 -6.33
CA LEU A 34 -16.92 5.07 -7.12
C LEU A 34 -15.64 5.41 -6.34
N PHE A 35 -15.74 6.13 -5.23
CA PHE A 35 -14.57 6.48 -4.42
C PHE A 35 -14.77 5.98 -2.99
N PRO A 36 -14.53 4.68 -2.72
CA PRO A 36 -14.43 4.22 -1.36
C PRO A 36 -13.27 4.98 -0.72
N GLY A 37 -13.58 5.95 0.16
CA GLY A 37 -12.58 6.73 0.90
C GLY A 37 -11.59 5.85 1.67
N SER A 38 -10.62 6.46 2.36
CA SER A 38 -9.61 5.66 3.08
C SER A 38 -10.26 4.83 4.21
N CYS A 39 -9.61 3.75 4.63
CA CYS A 39 -10.07 2.99 5.79
C CYS A 39 -10.13 3.85 7.07
N ARG A 40 -9.31 4.92 7.12
CA ARG A 40 -9.24 5.82 8.26
C ARG A 40 -10.48 6.71 8.35
N ASP A 41 -10.97 7.19 7.21
CA ASP A 41 -12.21 7.97 7.13
C ASP A 41 -13.42 7.12 7.57
N LYS A 42 -13.43 5.85 7.19
CA LYS A 42 -14.47 4.86 7.56
C LYS A 42 -14.27 4.22 8.94
N LYS A 43 -13.20 4.58 9.66
CA LYS A 43 -12.81 4.00 10.98
C LYS A 43 -12.77 2.46 11.00
N ASN A 44 -12.38 1.83 9.89
CA ASN A 44 -12.39 0.37 9.73
C ASN A 44 -11.04 -0.22 9.31
N CYS A 45 -9.93 0.47 9.63
CA CYS A 45 -8.59 -0.04 9.34
C CYS A 45 -8.29 -1.29 10.18
N LYS A 46 -7.71 -2.31 9.53
CA LYS A 46 -7.32 -3.57 10.17
C LYS A 46 -6.22 -3.40 11.24
N VAL A 47 -5.35 -2.41 11.05
CA VAL A 47 -4.23 -2.09 11.94
C VAL A 47 -4.30 -0.61 12.30
N VAL A 48 -4.18 -0.30 13.59
CA VAL A 48 -4.24 1.07 14.13
C VAL A 48 -3.07 1.28 15.07
N PHE A 49 -2.37 2.40 14.90
CA PHE A 49 -1.25 2.81 15.76
C PHE A 49 -1.58 4.15 16.43
N SER A 50 -0.98 4.42 17.59
CA SER A 50 -1.17 5.71 18.27
C SER A 50 -0.35 6.81 17.58
N GLN A 51 -0.85 8.06 17.62
CA GLN A 51 -0.10 9.19 17.02
C GLN A 51 1.27 9.39 17.68
N GLN A 52 1.36 9.18 18.99
CA GLN A 52 2.62 9.32 19.73
C GLN A 52 3.65 8.26 19.30
N GLU A 53 3.22 7.02 19.09
CA GLU A 53 4.07 5.95 18.57
C GLU A 53 4.58 6.26 17.16
N LEU A 54 3.69 6.71 16.27
CA LEU A 54 4.06 7.05 14.91
C LEU A 54 5.04 8.23 14.85
N ARG A 55 4.86 9.25 15.70
CA ARG A 55 5.80 10.39 15.80
C ARG A 55 7.17 9.98 16.34
N LYS A 56 7.27 8.93 17.15
CA LYS A 56 8.55 8.41 17.66
C LYS A 56 9.25 7.51 16.65
N ARG A 57 8.50 6.72 15.87
CA ARG A 57 9.03 5.74 14.90
C ARG A 57 9.38 6.36 13.55
N LEU A 58 8.61 7.33 13.07
CA LEU A 58 8.74 7.90 11.73
C LEU A 58 9.55 9.20 11.74
N THR A 59 10.24 9.48 10.63
CA THR A 59 10.83 10.81 10.43
C THR A 59 9.72 11.85 10.22
N PRO A 60 9.99 13.16 10.45
CA PRO A 60 9.01 14.21 10.25
C PRO A 60 8.36 14.20 8.86
N LEU A 61 9.17 14.00 7.81
CA LEU A 61 8.68 13.91 6.42
C LEU A 61 7.80 12.68 6.19
N GLN A 62 8.20 11.52 6.71
CA GLN A 62 7.41 10.28 6.58
C GLN A 62 6.07 10.40 7.31
N TYR A 63 6.05 11.03 8.48
CA TYR A 63 4.83 11.32 9.22
C TYR A 63 3.92 12.25 8.41
N HIS A 64 4.45 13.37 7.90
CA HIS A 64 3.70 14.32 7.10
C HIS A 64 3.05 13.67 5.87
N VAL A 65 3.83 12.91 5.09
CA VAL A 65 3.32 12.23 3.89
C VAL A 65 2.27 11.16 4.23
N THR A 66 2.50 10.35 5.26
CA THR A 66 1.61 9.20 5.55
C THR A 66 0.38 9.55 6.37
N GLN A 67 0.48 10.50 7.30
CA GLN A 67 -0.58 10.80 8.27
C GLN A 67 -1.37 12.07 7.94
N GLU A 68 -0.74 13.02 7.25
CA GLU A 68 -1.29 14.35 6.95
C GLU A 68 -1.60 14.53 5.46
N LYS A 69 -1.51 13.44 4.66
CA LYS A 69 -1.72 13.45 3.21
C LYS A 69 -0.79 14.43 2.48
N GLY A 70 0.39 14.69 3.04
CA GLY A 70 1.42 15.50 2.41
C GLY A 70 2.08 14.81 1.22
N THR A 71 2.84 15.59 0.45
CA THR A 71 3.59 15.13 -0.72
C THR A 71 5.04 15.54 -0.54
N GLU A 72 5.98 14.63 -0.79
CA GLU A 72 7.41 14.97 -0.81
C GLU A 72 7.74 15.88 -2.00
N SER A 73 8.83 16.65 -1.92
CA SER A 73 9.28 17.43 -3.07
C SER A 73 9.71 16.52 -4.21
N ALA A 74 9.62 17.03 -5.43
CA ALA A 74 10.02 16.28 -6.61
C ALA A 74 11.50 15.87 -6.52
N PHE A 75 11.76 14.59 -6.80
CA PHE A 75 13.11 13.99 -6.87
C PHE A 75 13.91 13.93 -5.55
N GLU A 76 13.30 14.22 -4.39
CA GLU A 76 13.97 14.12 -3.08
C GLU A 76 13.86 12.73 -2.43
N GLY A 77 12.97 11.86 -2.91
CA GLY A 77 12.71 10.56 -2.31
C GLY A 77 13.88 9.59 -2.46
N GLU A 78 14.25 8.90 -1.36
CA GLU A 78 15.30 7.88 -1.32
C GLU A 78 15.13 6.81 -2.43
N TYR A 79 13.87 6.46 -2.73
CA TYR A 79 13.54 5.43 -3.71
C TYR A 79 13.18 5.96 -5.10
N THR A 80 13.38 7.26 -5.39
CA THR A 80 13.03 7.83 -6.70
C THR A 80 13.85 7.23 -7.85
N HIS A 81 15.13 6.97 -7.64
CA HIS A 81 16.04 6.42 -8.67
C HIS A 81 16.53 5.00 -8.34
N HIS A 82 15.98 4.38 -7.31
CA HIS A 82 16.41 3.10 -6.79
C HIS A 82 15.90 1.94 -7.68
N LYS A 83 16.80 1.06 -8.15
CA LYS A 83 16.48 -0.02 -9.12
C LYS A 83 16.76 -1.44 -8.64
N ASP A 84 17.31 -1.62 -7.45
CA ASP A 84 17.67 -2.97 -6.97
C ASP A 84 16.42 -3.83 -6.73
N PRO A 85 16.49 -5.16 -6.92
CA PRO A 85 15.36 -6.06 -6.67
C PRO A 85 14.95 -6.07 -5.18
N GLY A 86 13.65 -6.14 -4.88
CA GLY A 86 13.14 -6.19 -3.50
C GLY A 86 11.63 -5.99 -3.42
N ILE A 87 11.07 -5.90 -2.21
CA ILE A 87 9.65 -5.54 -2.00
C ILE A 87 9.62 -4.23 -1.24
N TYR A 88 8.80 -3.31 -1.74
CA TYR A 88 8.45 -2.08 -1.07
C TYR A 88 7.25 -2.33 -0.16
N LYS A 89 7.45 -2.14 1.14
CA LYS A 89 6.40 -2.28 2.16
C LYS A 89 5.93 -0.91 2.62
N CYS A 90 4.68 -0.81 3.06
CA CYS A 90 4.17 0.37 3.75
C CYS A 90 5.01 0.64 4.99
N ILE A 91 5.56 1.85 5.14
CA ILE A 91 6.42 2.18 6.28
C ILE A 91 5.70 2.15 7.64
N VAL A 92 4.37 2.29 7.63
CA VAL A 92 3.54 2.36 8.85
C VAL A 92 3.15 0.96 9.32
N CYS A 93 2.58 0.14 8.43
CA CYS A 93 1.99 -1.15 8.80
C CYS A 93 2.72 -2.37 8.21
N ASP A 94 3.84 -2.16 7.51
CA ASP A 94 4.69 -3.21 6.94
C ASP A 94 4.00 -4.13 5.90
N THR A 95 2.79 -3.78 5.46
CA THR A 95 2.09 -4.46 4.35
C THR A 95 2.87 -4.33 3.04
N PRO A 96 3.11 -5.41 2.29
CA PRO A 96 3.77 -5.34 0.97
C PRO A 96 2.91 -4.59 -0.05
N LEU A 97 3.53 -3.68 -0.82
CA LEU A 97 2.86 -2.84 -1.81
C LEU A 97 3.35 -3.12 -3.24
N PHE A 98 4.67 -3.13 -3.45
CA PHE A 98 5.27 -3.25 -4.79
C PHE A 98 6.46 -4.23 -4.79
N LYS A 99 6.75 -4.84 -5.95
CA LYS A 99 7.91 -5.71 -6.23
C LYS A 99 8.82 -5.03 -7.25
#